data_AF-A0A2T7T7P5-F1
#
_entry.id   AF-A0A2T7T7P5-F1
#
_cell.length_a   1.000
_cell.length_b   1.000
_cell.length_c   1.000
_cell.angle_alpha   90.00
_cell.angle_beta   90.00
_cell.angle_gamma   90.00
#
_symmetry.space_group_name_H-M   'P 1'
#
loop_
_entity.id
_entity.type
_entity.pdbx_description
1 polymer ?
#
loop_
_entity_poly.entity_id
_entity_poly.type
_entity_poly.pdbx_seq_one_letter_code
_entity_poly.pdbx_strand_id
1 'polypeptide(L)' 'MTVATGSVTSKDAAADWALARLPAEHRPPPARARAICLGDEDERWDDLLPYVGAHADHVVAAIERGTTGPNVTPRGYR' A
#
# COMPACT_ATOMS: atom_id res chain seq x y z
N MET A 1 -1.39 -4.69 2.63
CA MET A 1 -2.27 -5.24 3.68
C MET A 1 -2.47 -6.74 3.51
N THR A 2 -3.10 -7.21 2.43
CA THR A 2 -3.47 -8.64 2.26
C THR A 2 -2.30 -9.61 2.40
N VAL A 3 -1.16 -9.34 1.79
CA VAL A 3 0.05 -10.16 1.98
C VAL A 3 0.47 -10.26 3.45
N ALA A 4 0.25 -9.20 4.24
CA ALA A 4 0.62 -9.15 5.64
C ALA A 4 -0.44 -9.73 6.59
N THR A 5 -1.72 -9.75 6.20
CA THR A 5 -2.84 -10.08 7.11
C THR A 5 -3.76 -11.19 6.62
N GLY A 6 -3.60 -11.65 5.38
CA GLY A 6 -4.51 -12.60 4.72
C GLY A 6 -5.92 -12.06 4.45
N SER A 7 -6.19 -10.78 4.75
CA SER A 7 -7.53 -10.18 4.65
C SER A 7 -7.65 -9.23 3.45
N VAL A 8 -8.85 -9.13 2.89
CA VAL A 8 -9.20 -8.16 1.82
C VAL A 8 -10.20 -7.16 2.39
N THR A 9 -10.00 -5.87 2.11
CA THR A 9 -10.85 -4.76 2.57
C THR A 9 -11.00 -3.71 1.46
N SER A 10 -11.77 -2.65 1.71
CA SER A 10 -11.91 -1.52 0.80
C SER A 10 -10.58 -0.80 0.55
N LYS A 11 -10.47 -0.08 -0.57
CA LYS A 11 -9.25 0.69 -0.91
C LYS A 11 -8.88 1.70 0.17
N ASP A 12 -9.87 2.39 0.74
CA ASP A 12 -9.64 3.43 1.75
C ASP A 12 -9.11 2.85 3.06
N ALA A 13 -9.70 1.74 3.53
CA ALA A 13 -9.25 1.06 4.75
C ALA A 13 -7.86 0.44 4.56
N ALA A 14 -7.56 -0.07 3.36
CA ALA A 14 -6.23 -0.55 3.03
C ALA A 14 -5.19 0.57 2.98
N ALA A 15 -5.55 1.74 2.43
CA ALA A 15 -4.71 2.92 2.36
C ALA A 15 -4.42 3.47 3.76
N ASP A 16 -5.44 3.60 4.60
CA ASP A 16 -5.29 4.04 6.00
C ASP A 16 -4.38 3.09 6.80
N TRP A 17 -4.61 1.77 6.66
CA TRP A 17 -3.75 0.75 7.28
C TRP A 17 -2.29 0.86 6.85
N ALA A 18 -2.05 1.13 5.56
CA ALA A 18 -0.70 1.22 4.99
C ALA A 18 -0.01 2.52 5.41
N LEU A 19 -0.70 3.65 5.36
CA LEU A 19 -0.18 4.97 5.74
C LEU A 19 0.32 5.01 7.18
N ALA A 20 -0.39 4.33 8.10
CA ALA A 20 0.04 4.20 9.49
C ALA A 20 1.37 3.45 9.68
N ARG A 21 1.82 2.68 8.68
CA ARG A 21 2.97 1.75 8.79
C ARG A 21 4.14 2.10 7.87
N LEU A 22 3.92 2.94 6.87
CA LEU A 22 4.99 3.38 5.97
C LEU A 22 5.98 4.30 6.73
N PRO A 23 7.28 4.21 6.42
CA PRO A 23 8.24 5.27 6.78
C PRO A 23 7.77 6.61 6.22
N ALA A 24 8.06 7.71 6.92
CA ALA A 24 7.54 9.04 6.59
C ALA A 24 7.86 9.47 5.14
N GLU A 25 9.04 9.10 4.64
CA GLU A 25 9.49 9.37 3.26
C GLU A 25 8.62 8.71 2.17
N HIS A 26 7.93 7.61 2.49
CA HIS A 26 7.11 6.87 1.55
C HIS A 26 5.61 7.16 1.69
N ARG A 27 5.21 8.03 2.63
CA ARG A 27 3.80 8.40 2.85
C ARG A 27 3.21 9.40 1.85
N PRO A 28 3.94 10.37 1.28
CA PRO A 28 3.31 11.44 0.51
C PRO A 28 2.52 10.95 -0.72
N PRO A 29 3.05 10.07 -1.60
CA PRO A 29 2.30 9.59 -2.76
C PRO A 29 0.98 8.87 -2.42
N PRO A 30 0.95 7.85 -1.52
CA PRO A 30 -0.31 7.18 -1.19
C PRO A 30 -1.28 8.07 -0.38
N ALA A 31 -0.79 9.06 0.37
CA ALA A 31 -1.66 10.01 1.07
C ALA A 31 -2.42 10.89 0.08
N ARG A 32 -1.74 11.43 -0.95
CA ARG A 32 -2.40 12.18 -2.00
C ARG A 32 -3.34 11.32 -2.84
N ALA A 33 -2.95 10.08 -3.15
CA ALA A 33 -3.82 9.15 -3.88
C ALA A 33 -5.16 8.95 -3.14
N ARG A 34 -5.10 8.79 -1.81
CA ARG A 34 -6.29 8.68 -0.97
C ARG A 34 -7.13 9.95 -1.00
N ALA A 35 -6.53 11.13 -0.86
CA ALA A 35 -7.24 12.40 -0.90
C ALA A 35 -7.97 12.62 -2.24
N ILE A 36 -7.31 12.32 -3.36
CA ILE A 36 -7.92 12.39 -4.71
C ILE A 36 -9.10 11.43 -4.82
N CYS A 37 -8.97 10.18 -4.35
CA CYS A 37 -10.07 9.21 -4.37
C CYS A 37 -11.27 9.63 -3.51
N LEU A 38 -11.05 10.39 -2.44
CA LEU A 38 -12.11 10.96 -1.60
C LEU A 38 -12.70 12.25 -2.18
N GLY A 39 -12.08 12.82 -3.21
CA GLY A 39 -12.45 14.11 -3.79
C GLY A 39 -11.98 15.31 -2.96
N ASP A 40 -11.04 15.11 -2.04
CA ASP A 40 -10.49 16.17 -1.17
C ASP A 40 -9.42 17.02 -1.89
N GLU A 41 -8.79 16.47 -2.92
CA GLU A 41 -7.69 17.10 -3.67
C GLU A 41 -7.83 16.83 -5.17
N ASP A 42 -7.32 17.75 -5.99
CA ASP A 42 -7.25 17.57 -7.45
C ASP A 42 -6.16 16.56 -7.85
N GLU A 43 -6.33 15.92 -9.00
CA GLU A 43 -5.36 14.97 -9.54
C GLU A 43 -4.09 15.66 -10.06
N ARG A 44 -3.18 15.98 -9.13
CA ARG A 44 -1.91 16.67 -9.40
C ARG A 44 -0.72 15.96 -8.75
N TRP A 45 0.29 15.67 -9.56
CA TRP A 45 1.41 14.81 -9.16
C TRP A 45 2.79 15.42 -9.37
N ASP A 46 2.91 16.58 -10.01
CA ASP A 46 4.19 17.13 -10.47
C ASP A 46 5.26 17.26 -9.37
N ASP A 47 4.84 17.65 -8.16
CA ASP A 47 5.66 17.76 -6.95
C ASP A 47 6.01 16.42 -6.31
N LEU A 48 5.22 15.37 -6.58
CA LEU A 48 5.38 14.04 -6.00
C LEU A 48 6.00 13.02 -6.95
N LEU A 49 6.07 13.28 -8.26
CA LEU A 49 6.66 12.40 -9.26
C LEU A 49 8.06 11.86 -8.85
N PRO A 50 8.98 12.67 -8.28
CA PRO A 50 10.28 12.16 -7.83
C PRO A 50 10.20 11.09 -6.74
N TYR A 51 9.11 11.05 -5.96
CA TYR A 51 8.93 10.14 -4.82
C TYR A 51 8.11 8.89 -5.17
N VAL A 52 7.39 8.90 -6.30
CA VAL A 52 6.55 7.77 -6.73
C VAL A 52 7.40 6.52 -6.96
N GLY A 53 8.55 6.64 -7.61
CA GLY A 53 9.46 5.52 -7.87
C GLY A 53 9.96 4.89 -6.56
N ALA A 54 10.51 5.70 -5.66
CA ALA A 54 11.02 5.23 -4.37
C ALA A 54 9.91 4.58 -3.52
N HIS A 55 8.68 5.10 -3.57
CA HIS A 55 7.54 4.48 -2.92
C HIS A 55 7.19 3.11 -3.54
N ALA A 56 7.14 3.02 -4.88
CA ALA A 56 6.85 1.79 -5.57
C ALA A 56 7.87 0.70 -5.25
N ASP A 57 9.17 1.02 -5.31
CA ASP A 57 10.25 0.09 -4.98
C ASP A 57 10.14 -0.41 -3.53
N HIS A 58 9.82 0.49 -2.60
CA HIS A 58 9.60 0.12 -1.20
C HIS A 58 8.44 -0.88 -1.04
N VAL A 59 7.31 -0.63 -1.70
CA VAL A 59 6.12 -1.48 -1.61
C VAL A 59 6.38 -2.85 -2.24
N VAL A 60 7.04 -2.90 -3.40
CA VAL A 60 7.44 -4.16 -4.06
C VAL A 60 8.31 -4.99 -3.12
N ALA A 61 9.38 -4.39 -2.59
CA ALA A 61 10.26 -5.09 -1.66
C ALA A 61 9.53 -5.56 -0.39
N ALA A 62 8.55 -4.79 0.11
CA ALA A 62 7.73 -5.18 1.25
C ALA A 62 6.80 -6.36 0.95
N ILE A 63 6.21 -6.39 -0.25
CA ILE A 63 5.38 -7.51 -0.73
C ILE A 63 6.24 -8.76 -0.85
N GLU A 64 7.39 -8.68 -1.51
CA GLU A 64 8.31 -9.81 -1.70
C GLU A 64 8.69 -10.44 -0.35
N ARG A 65 9.12 -9.62 0.61
CA ARG A 65 9.42 -10.08 1.98
C ARG A 65 8.25 -10.79 2.66
N GLY A 66 7.01 -10.32 2.42
CA GLY A 66 5.81 -10.94 2.97
C GLY A 66 5.39 -12.23 2.25
N THR A 67 5.74 -12.38 0.97
CA THR A 67 5.47 -13.58 0.18
C THR A 67 6.51 -14.70 0.37
N THR A 68 7.73 -14.37 0.79
CA THR A 68 8.81 -15.36 1.04
C THR A 68 8.73 -16.02 2.43
N GLY A 69 7.64 -15.84 3.19
CA GLY A 69 7.34 -16.64 4.38
C GLY A 69 6.96 -18.08 4.02
N PRO A 70 7.12 -19.08 4.93
CA PRO A 70 6.87 -20.48 4.60
C PRO A 70 5.43 -20.66 4.14
N ASN A 71 5.29 -21.16 2.92
CA ASN A 71 4.06 -21.57 2.25
C ASN A 71 3.01 -22.10 3.24
N VAL A 72 2.00 -21.29 3.55
CA VAL A 72 0.82 -21.75 4.29
C VAL A 72 -0.06 -22.49 3.31
N THR A 73 -0.06 -23.82 3.41
CA THR A 73 -0.89 -24.72 2.62
C THR A 73 -2.36 -24.25 2.64
N PRO A 74 -3.07 -24.18 1.50
CA PRO A 74 -4.47 -23.81 1.50
C PRO A 74 -5.26 -24.86 2.28
N ARG A 75 -5.91 -24.45 3.38
CA ARG A 75 -6.82 -25.31 4.13
C ARG A 75 -8.04 -25.54 3.23
N GLY A 76 -8.19 -26.78 2.75
CA GLY A 76 -9.29 -27.18 1.89
C GLY A 76 -10.64 -26.80 2.51
N TYR A 77 -11.49 -26.15 1.72
CA TYR A 77 -12.90 -25.98 2.04
C TYR A 77 -13.57 -27.35 1.94
N ARG A 78 -14.12 -27.83 3.06
CA ARG A 78 -15.12 -28.91 3.10
C ARG A 78 -16.50 -28.31 2.88
#